data_AF-A0A5C2ST93-F1
#
_entry.id   AF-A0A5C2ST93-F1
#
_cell.length_a   1.000
_cell.length_b   1.000
_cell.length_c   1.000
_cell.angle_alpha   90.00
_cell.angle_beta   90.00
_cell.angle_gamma   90.00
#
_symmetry.space_group_name_H-M   'P 1'
#
loop_
_entity.id
_entity.type
_entity.pdbx_description
1 polymer ?
#
loop_
_entity_poly.entity_id
_entity_poly.type
_entity_poly.pdbx_seq_one_letter_code
_entity_poly.pdbx_strand_id
1 'polypeptide(L)'
;MDSLKALVQDVNPGVVLALYLSLTPDIMQRAQAIPGSGVFCLEWPRFLVSLLTRKNAPPAHDWPSTVINVKTGYARTNRSATIEHLLQSHASKPTSRGLTLTFLYTSQPPGVPLTGGDLVGWSAPAIMLVQVVGASMFEWVGASQSVSRLVRAGLQLSVLSGITLAFQRKQELSSARPVKQREVVCVTSGNGSSDAIVVVTEPGGVKLEDIAAARTGRLGIVASVLVTLLLMAWAVLLLTFTTLSAVDAWCVLGVCALGTAHATYLARTWRGAVGLGFKCAEQKTVVHADKVMTALMAAEEVEDGVGLALLPVFFPGPLRPKEEEWWEARKGAAKSV
;
A
#
# COMPACT_ATOMS: atom_id res chain seq x y z
N MET A 1 26.94 10.28 31.51
CA MET A 1 25.56 9.80 31.82
C MET A 1 24.74 10.90 32.49
N ASP A 2 25.35 11.71 33.36
CA ASP A 2 24.66 12.79 34.08
C ASP A 2 24.25 13.98 33.19
N SER A 3 25.04 14.33 32.17
CA SER A 3 24.68 15.37 31.20
C SER A 3 23.50 15.00 30.29
N LEU A 4 23.31 13.71 30.01
CA LEU A 4 22.20 13.21 29.19
C LEU A 4 20.93 13.06 30.04
N LYS A 5 21.07 12.70 31.32
CA LYS A 5 19.98 12.75 32.30
C LYS A 5 19.46 14.18 32.52
N ALA A 6 20.35 15.17 32.59
CA ALA A 6 19.99 16.57 32.75
C ALA A 6 19.19 17.12 31.55
N LEU A 7 19.62 16.81 30.31
CA LEU A 7 18.90 17.26 29.10
C LEU A 7 17.52 16.58 28.91
N VAL A 8 17.38 15.35 29.41
CA VAL A 8 16.18 14.51 29.23
C VAL A 8 15.13 14.74 30.33
N GLN A 9 15.52 15.26 31.50
CA GLN A 9 14.61 15.54 32.62
C GLN A 9 13.68 16.73 32.36
N ASP A 10 14.10 17.73 31.56
CA ASP A 10 13.31 18.95 31.36
C ASP A 10 12.14 18.76 30.39
N VAL A 11 12.16 17.72 29.56
CA VAL A 11 11.13 17.49 28.53
C VAL A 11 10.18 16.39 28.99
N ASN A 12 8.92 16.77 29.23
CA ASN A 12 7.88 15.83 29.61
C ASN A 12 7.62 14.82 28.46
N PRO A 13 7.85 13.51 28.67
CA PRO A 13 7.68 12.50 27.63
C PRO A 13 6.23 12.38 27.14
N GLY A 14 5.24 12.80 27.95
CA GLY A 14 3.85 12.87 27.52
C GLY A 14 3.59 13.92 26.43
N VAL A 15 4.30 15.06 26.46
CA VAL A 15 4.23 16.08 25.40
C VAL A 15 4.84 15.52 24.12
N VAL A 16 5.96 14.83 24.24
CA VAL A 16 6.64 14.20 23.09
C VAL A 16 5.81 13.07 22.50
N LEU A 17 5.13 12.28 23.33
CA LEU A 17 4.16 11.28 22.89
C LEU A 17 3.02 11.92 22.07
N ALA A 18 2.45 13.03 22.56
CA ALA A 18 1.40 13.74 21.85
C ALA A 18 1.90 14.29 20.50
N LEU A 19 3.10 14.90 20.49
CA LEU A 19 3.76 15.37 19.28
C LEU A 19 4.02 14.22 18.31
N TYR A 20 4.54 13.09 18.79
CA TYR A 20 4.79 11.89 18.01
C TYR A 20 3.51 11.45 17.29
N LEU A 21 2.42 11.27 18.04
CA LEU A 21 1.12 10.85 17.49
C LEU A 21 0.55 11.87 16.48
N SER A 22 0.90 13.15 16.61
CA SER A 22 0.47 14.20 15.68
C SER A 22 1.34 14.32 14.42
N LEU A 23 2.65 14.04 14.52
CA LEU A 23 3.64 14.22 13.45
C LEU A 23 3.75 13.00 12.52
N THR A 24 3.24 11.86 12.95
CA THR A 24 3.26 10.62 12.18
C THR A 24 1.85 10.25 11.66
N PRO A 25 1.08 11.17 11.02
CA PRO A 25 -0.20 10.80 10.47
C PRO A 25 0.03 9.88 9.26
N ASP A 26 -0.75 8.79 9.23
CA ASP A 26 -0.99 7.95 8.06
C ASP A 26 0.21 7.17 7.51
N ILE A 27 1.35 7.13 8.21
CA ILE A 27 2.51 6.31 7.81
C ILE A 27 2.14 4.83 7.82
N MET A 28 1.52 4.34 8.90
CA MET A 28 1.03 2.97 8.98
C MET A 28 -0.07 2.69 7.94
N GLN A 29 -0.92 3.66 7.66
CA GLN A 29 -1.95 3.54 6.61
C GLN A 29 -1.32 3.39 5.22
N ARG A 30 -0.19 4.05 4.96
CA ARG A 30 0.58 3.85 3.71
C ARG A 30 1.29 2.50 3.70
N ALA A 31 1.91 2.13 4.82
CA ALA A 31 2.58 0.84 4.99
C ALA A 31 1.61 -0.36 4.95
N GLN A 32 0.30 -0.14 5.12
CA GLN A 32 -0.73 -1.19 5.15
C GLN A 32 -0.77 -2.03 3.86
N ALA A 33 -0.40 -1.41 2.74
CA ALA A 33 -0.32 -2.06 1.44
C ALA A 33 0.92 -2.96 1.30
N ILE A 34 1.80 -3.01 2.31
CA ILE A 34 3.03 -3.79 2.31
C ILE A 34 2.96 -4.88 3.39
N PRO A 35 3.09 -6.16 3.02
CA PRO A 35 3.15 -7.26 3.98
C PRO A 35 4.39 -7.13 4.86
N GLY A 36 4.18 -7.20 6.18
CA GLY A 36 5.26 -7.06 7.17
C GLY A 36 5.26 -5.75 7.96
N SER A 37 4.23 -4.90 7.88
CA SER A 37 4.19 -3.67 8.69
C SER A 37 4.02 -3.88 10.21
N GLY A 38 4.01 -5.12 10.70
CA GLY A 38 3.66 -5.57 12.05
C GLY A 38 4.55 -5.13 13.23
N VAL A 39 5.40 -4.11 13.07
CA VAL A 39 6.40 -3.70 14.07
C VAL A 39 5.77 -2.84 15.17
N PHE A 40 6.37 -2.83 16.38
CA PHE A 40 5.86 -2.01 17.47
C PHE A 40 6.05 -0.53 17.19
N CYS A 41 4.93 0.17 16.96
CA CYS A 41 4.84 1.62 16.85
C CYS A 41 3.51 2.10 17.44
N LEU A 42 3.35 3.40 17.62
CA LEU A 42 2.20 3.97 18.32
C LEU A 42 1.02 4.31 17.40
N GLU A 43 1.12 4.02 16.10
CA GLU A 43 0.12 4.38 15.09
C GLU A 43 -1.01 3.35 14.92
N TRP A 44 -0.85 2.15 15.47
CA TRP A 44 -1.85 1.07 15.38
C TRP A 44 -3.27 1.46 15.82
N PRO A 45 -3.49 2.23 16.91
CA PRO A 45 -4.84 2.63 17.30
C PRO A 45 -5.58 3.40 16.20
N ARG A 46 -4.88 4.31 15.51
CA ARG A 46 -5.45 5.07 14.38
C ARG A 46 -5.84 4.15 13.25
N PHE A 47 -4.99 3.18 12.91
CA PHE A 47 -5.31 2.15 11.92
C PHE A 47 -6.57 1.35 12.30
N LEU A 48 -6.68 0.90 13.56
CA LEU A 48 -7.85 0.13 14.04
C LEU A 48 -9.14 0.97 14.00
N VAL A 49 -9.07 2.26 14.34
CA VAL A 49 -10.20 3.19 14.18
C VAL A 49 -10.57 3.35 12.71
N SER A 50 -9.59 3.49 11.81
CA SER A 50 -9.84 3.57 10.36
C SER A 50 -10.52 2.30 9.84
N LEU A 51 -10.19 1.14 10.39
CA LEU A 51 -10.79 -0.14 10.04
C LEU A 51 -12.28 -0.16 10.45
N LEU A 52 -12.58 0.24 11.69
CA LEU A 52 -13.96 0.31 12.20
C LEU A 52 -14.85 1.33 11.45
N THR A 53 -14.26 2.44 11.00
CA THR A 53 -14.97 3.58 10.38
C THR A 53 -14.98 3.55 8.85
N ARG A 54 -14.30 2.57 8.23
CA ARG A 54 -14.00 2.50 6.79
C ARG A 54 -15.20 2.65 5.85
N LYS A 55 -16.39 2.25 6.29
CA LYS A 55 -17.64 2.42 5.53
C LYS A 55 -17.98 3.90 5.30
N ASN A 56 -17.73 4.73 6.30
CA ASN A 56 -18.13 6.14 6.34
C ASN A 56 -16.95 7.06 6.00
N ALA A 57 -15.72 6.62 6.26
CA ALA A 57 -14.49 7.33 5.96
C ALA A 57 -13.51 6.36 5.28
N PRO A 58 -13.55 6.22 3.93
CA PRO A 58 -12.55 5.44 3.22
C PRO A 58 -11.15 6.04 3.47
N PRO A 59 -10.09 5.21 3.46
CA PRO A 59 -8.73 5.69 3.65
C PRO A 59 -8.40 6.77 2.61
N ALA A 60 -7.72 7.84 3.04
CA ALA A 60 -7.15 8.82 2.13
C ALA A 60 -6.18 8.13 1.16
N HIS A 61 -6.31 8.47 -0.13
CA HIS A 61 -5.43 8.03 -1.22
C HIS A 61 -4.60 9.23 -1.67
N ASP A 62 -3.29 9.08 -1.67
CA ASP A 62 -2.37 10.18 -1.97
C ASP A 62 -2.11 10.29 -3.48
N TRP A 63 -2.27 9.18 -4.21
CA TRP A 63 -2.08 9.12 -5.65
C TRP A 63 -3.40 8.82 -6.36
N PRO A 64 -4.08 9.83 -6.92
CA PRO A 64 -5.30 9.59 -7.66
C PRO A 64 -4.97 8.71 -8.87
N SER A 65 -5.60 7.54 -8.94
CA SER A 65 -5.50 6.67 -10.09
C SER A 65 -6.86 6.24 -10.59
N THR A 66 -6.93 6.06 -11.90
CA THR A 66 -8.14 5.64 -12.61
C THR A 66 -7.86 4.29 -13.22
N VAL A 67 -8.84 3.40 -13.08
CA VAL A 67 -8.84 2.07 -13.65
C VAL A 67 -9.80 2.07 -14.82
N ILE A 68 -9.33 1.71 -16.01
CA ILE A 68 -10.06 1.83 -17.27
C ILE A 68 -10.15 0.45 -17.89
N ASN A 69 -11.37 0.00 -18.17
CA ASN A 69 -11.58 -1.23 -18.90
C ASN A 69 -11.36 -0.98 -20.38
N VAL A 70 -10.46 -1.74 -21.01
CA VAL A 70 -10.14 -1.57 -22.42
C VAL A 70 -11.31 -1.94 -23.33
N LYS A 71 -12.04 -3.01 -22.99
CA LYS A 71 -13.14 -3.51 -23.83
C LYS A 71 -14.36 -2.60 -23.80
N THR A 72 -14.68 -2.01 -22.65
CA THR A 72 -15.89 -1.18 -22.48
C THR A 72 -15.60 0.32 -22.50
N GLY A 73 -14.34 0.73 -22.35
CA GLY A 73 -13.94 2.12 -22.14
C GLY A 73 -14.35 2.69 -20.77
N TYR A 74 -14.95 1.87 -19.89
CA TYR A 74 -15.46 2.34 -18.61
C TYR A 74 -14.32 2.67 -17.65
N ALA A 75 -14.25 3.94 -17.24
CA ALA A 75 -13.28 4.45 -16.29
C ALA A 75 -13.89 4.50 -14.87
N ARG A 76 -13.11 4.11 -13.86
CA ARG A 76 -13.48 4.19 -12.45
C ARG A 76 -12.34 4.70 -11.59
N THR A 77 -12.67 5.48 -10.56
CA THR A 77 -11.69 5.94 -9.57
C THR A 77 -11.21 4.77 -8.73
N ASN A 78 -9.90 4.61 -8.59
CA ASN A 78 -9.31 3.63 -7.70
C ASN A 78 -9.52 4.03 -6.24
N ARG A 79 -9.96 3.08 -5.42
CA ARG A 79 -10.08 3.16 -3.96
C ARG A 79 -9.24 2.10 -3.24
N SER A 80 -8.39 1.39 -3.98
CA SER A 80 -7.54 0.34 -3.44
C SER A 80 -6.11 0.84 -3.28
N ALA A 81 -5.62 0.83 -2.05
CA ALA A 81 -4.22 1.09 -1.74
C ALA A 81 -3.29 0.07 -2.44
N THR A 82 -3.77 -1.16 -2.72
CA THR A 82 -2.96 -2.17 -3.41
C THR A 82 -2.71 -1.80 -4.87
N ILE A 83 -3.70 -1.26 -5.58
CA ILE A 83 -3.55 -0.79 -6.97
C ILE A 83 -2.73 0.50 -7.02
N GLU A 84 -2.89 1.37 -6.01
CA GLU A 84 -2.10 2.59 -5.88
C GLU A 84 -0.60 2.26 -5.74
N HIS A 85 -0.27 1.35 -4.83
CA HIS A 85 1.10 0.86 -4.68
C HIS A 85 1.61 0.14 -5.92
N LEU A 86 0.76 -0.60 -6.64
CA LEU A 86 1.12 -1.24 -7.90
C LEU A 86 1.49 -0.20 -8.96
N LEU A 87 0.70 0.86 -9.09
CA LEU A 87 0.95 1.97 -10.02
C LEU A 87 2.28 2.65 -9.70
N GLN A 88 2.50 3.00 -8.44
CA GLN A 88 3.71 3.68 -8.02
C GLN A 88 4.96 2.78 -8.15
N SER A 89 4.84 1.47 -7.90
CA SER A 89 6.00 0.56 -7.97
C SER A 89 6.48 0.26 -9.38
N HIS A 90 5.62 0.43 -10.39
CA HIS A 90 6.01 0.34 -11.80
C HIS A 90 6.06 1.70 -12.49
N ALA A 91 5.83 2.79 -11.76
CA ALA A 91 6.14 4.11 -12.27
C ALA A 91 7.63 4.11 -12.63
N SER A 92 7.93 4.44 -13.87
CA SER A 92 9.30 4.58 -14.32
C SER A 92 9.95 5.68 -13.49
N LYS A 93 11.29 5.66 -13.39
CA LYS A 93 11.99 6.88 -12.95
C LYS A 93 11.47 8.01 -13.83
N PRO A 94 11.10 9.19 -13.27
CA PRO A 94 10.52 10.27 -14.05
C PRO A 94 11.49 10.60 -15.19
N THR A 95 11.21 10.08 -16.37
CA THR A 95 11.89 10.48 -17.59
C THR A 95 11.31 11.84 -17.92
N SER A 96 12.17 12.80 -18.26
CA SER A 96 11.74 14.18 -18.48
C SER A 96 10.67 14.35 -19.57
N ARG A 97 10.42 13.30 -20.37
CA ARG A 97 9.48 13.27 -21.51
C ARG A 97 8.92 11.85 -21.72
N GLY A 98 7.79 11.77 -22.40
CA GLY A 98 7.22 10.53 -22.92
C GLY A 98 6.13 9.88 -22.06
N LEU A 99 5.68 8.72 -22.54
CA LEU A 99 4.76 7.82 -21.84
C LEU A 99 5.36 6.41 -21.83
N THR A 100 5.40 5.80 -20.65
CA THR A 100 5.80 4.42 -20.45
C THR A 100 4.59 3.57 -20.08
N LEU A 101 4.35 2.53 -20.85
CA LEU A 101 3.29 1.56 -20.67
C LEU A 101 3.91 0.22 -20.25
N THR A 102 3.60 -0.21 -19.03
CA THR A 102 4.06 -1.49 -18.50
C THR A 102 2.94 -2.51 -18.57
N PHE A 103 3.13 -3.57 -19.34
CA PHE A 103 2.20 -4.69 -19.45
C PHE A 103 2.51 -5.75 -18.39
N LEU A 104 1.49 -6.11 -17.62
CA LEU A 104 1.53 -7.13 -16.59
C LEU A 104 0.49 -8.21 -16.91
N TYR A 105 0.93 -9.45 -17.03
CA TYR A 105 0.05 -10.59 -17.29
C TYR A 105 -0.25 -11.33 -15.99
N THR A 106 -1.52 -11.65 -15.74
CA THR A 106 -1.94 -12.42 -14.57
C THR A 106 -2.98 -13.47 -14.95
N SER A 107 -2.76 -14.72 -14.51
CA SER A 107 -3.63 -15.86 -14.81
C SER A 107 -4.19 -16.53 -13.56
N GLN A 108 -3.76 -16.08 -12.38
CA GLN A 108 -4.11 -16.69 -11.11
C GLN A 108 -4.70 -15.68 -10.15
N PRO A 109 -5.57 -16.12 -9.22
CA PRO A 109 -6.06 -15.24 -8.18
C PRO A 109 -4.90 -14.75 -7.30
N PRO A 110 -4.99 -13.52 -6.78
CA PRO A 110 -3.99 -12.99 -5.88
C PRO A 110 -3.85 -13.91 -4.66
N GLY A 111 -2.61 -14.29 -4.36
CA GLY A 111 -2.27 -15.13 -3.22
C GLY A 111 -2.16 -14.32 -1.93
N VAL A 112 -1.95 -15.03 -0.81
CA VAL A 112 -1.46 -14.38 0.41
C VAL A 112 -0.11 -13.76 0.06
N PRO A 113 0.09 -12.45 0.28
CA PRO A 113 1.37 -11.82 0.00
C PRO A 113 2.46 -12.55 0.79
N LEU A 114 3.43 -13.13 0.10
CA LEU A 114 4.50 -13.89 0.73
C LEU A 114 5.37 -12.93 1.55
N THR A 115 5.35 -13.10 2.86
CA THR A 115 6.25 -12.40 3.80
C THR A 115 7.71 -12.85 3.69
N GLY A 116 8.01 -13.89 2.89
CA GLY A 116 9.32 -14.57 2.90
C GLY A 116 10.15 -14.54 1.61
N GLY A 117 9.69 -13.90 0.52
CA GLY A 117 10.41 -13.90 -0.76
C GLY A 117 11.53 -12.86 -0.88
N ASP A 118 11.36 -11.70 -0.24
CA ASP A 118 12.22 -10.52 -0.45
C ASP A 118 12.80 -9.98 0.86
N LEU A 119 13.94 -9.28 0.79
CA LEU A 119 14.60 -8.63 1.95
C LEU A 119 13.67 -7.70 2.75
N VAL A 120 12.74 -7.02 2.07
CA VAL A 120 11.75 -6.15 2.71
C VAL A 120 10.78 -6.97 3.57
N GLY A 121 10.46 -8.21 3.19
CA GLY A 121 9.61 -9.11 3.98
C GLY A 121 10.29 -9.53 5.29
N TRP A 122 11.60 -9.78 5.23
CA TRP A 122 12.43 -10.14 6.39
C TRP A 122 12.79 -8.95 7.29
N SER A 123 12.66 -7.71 6.81
CA SER A 123 12.99 -6.53 7.60
C SER A 123 12.13 -6.38 8.85
N ALA A 124 10.86 -6.79 8.79
CA ALA A 124 9.93 -6.69 9.91
C ALA A 124 10.31 -7.57 11.11
N PRO A 125 10.44 -8.90 10.98
CA PRO A 125 10.89 -9.73 12.10
C PRO A 125 12.29 -9.34 12.59
N ALA A 126 13.17 -8.85 11.70
CA ALA A 126 14.48 -8.33 12.10
C ALA A 126 14.35 -7.11 13.03
N ILE A 127 13.51 -6.12 12.69
CA ILE A 127 13.28 -4.96 13.58
C ILE A 127 12.58 -5.36 14.86
N MET A 128 11.61 -6.29 14.82
CA MET A 128 10.99 -6.81 16.06
C MET A 128 12.04 -7.42 16.99
N LEU A 129 12.99 -8.19 16.46
CA LEU A 129 14.10 -8.75 17.23
C LEU A 129 14.97 -7.64 17.84
N VAL A 130 15.32 -6.61 17.05
CA VAL A 130 16.07 -5.45 17.54
C VAL A 130 15.31 -4.71 18.65
N GLN A 131 13.99 -4.56 18.55
CA GLN A 131 13.18 -3.91 19.60
C GLN A 131 13.18 -4.72 20.90
N VAL A 132 13.08 -6.06 20.83
CA VAL A 132 13.14 -6.93 22.00
C VAL A 132 14.54 -6.90 22.64
N VAL A 133 15.60 -7.05 21.83
CA VAL A 133 16.98 -7.01 22.33
C VAL A 133 17.30 -5.65 22.92
N GLY A 134 16.93 -4.55 22.25
CA GLY A 134 17.13 -3.19 22.75
C GLY A 134 16.41 -2.94 24.07
N ALA A 135 15.17 -3.42 24.22
CA ALA A 135 14.44 -3.31 25.47
C ALA A 135 15.11 -4.10 26.61
N SER A 136 15.60 -5.31 26.36
CA SER A 136 16.36 -6.10 27.33
C SER A 136 17.69 -5.45 27.70
N MET A 137 18.38 -4.82 26.74
CA MET A 137 19.61 -4.08 27.01
C MET A 137 19.38 -2.88 27.92
N PHE A 138 18.26 -2.16 27.78
CA PHE A 138 17.94 -1.05 28.69
C PHE A 138 17.80 -1.51 30.14
N GLU A 139 17.23 -2.69 30.39
CA GLU A 139 17.17 -3.27 31.75
C GLU A 139 18.56 -3.49 32.34
N TRP A 140 19.50 -3.98 31.54
CA TRP A 140 20.88 -4.21 31.99
C TRP A 140 21.62 -2.91 32.32
N VAL A 141 21.27 -1.82 31.65
CA VAL A 141 21.84 -0.48 31.88
C VAL A 141 21.14 0.26 33.04
N GLY A 142 20.12 -0.35 33.66
CA GLY A 142 19.45 0.16 34.86
C GLY A 142 18.07 0.78 34.63
N ALA A 143 17.44 0.57 33.47
CA ALA A 143 16.03 0.88 33.28
C ALA A 143 15.13 -0.12 34.03
N SER A 144 13.89 0.28 34.31
CA SER A 144 12.93 -0.59 34.98
C SER A 144 12.52 -1.78 34.11
N GLN A 145 12.22 -2.92 34.73
CA GLN A 145 11.62 -4.07 34.04
C GLN A 145 10.26 -3.75 33.40
N SER A 146 9.66 -2.62 33.77
CA SER A 146 8.46 -2.08 33.12
C SER A 146 8.70 -1.75 31.64
N VAL A 147 9.92 -1.35 31.25
CA VAL A 147 10.26 -1.06 29.84
C VAL A 147 10.13 -2.32 28.99
N SER A 148 10.77 -3.44 29.37
CA SER A 148 10.69 -4.66 28.56
C SER A 148 9.29 -5.27 28.55
N ARG A 149 8.54 -5.17 29.67
CA ARG A 149 7.15 -5.65 29.73
C ARG A 149 6.27 -4.86 28.78
N LEU A 150 6.39 -3.53 28.76
CA LEU A 150 5.60 -2.68 27.89
C LEU A 150 5.96 -2.88 26.42
N VAL A 151 7.25 -3.00 26.08
CA VAL A 151 7.69 -3.29 24.70
C VAL A 151 7.20 -4.65 24.23
N ARG A 152 7.30 -5.70 25.05
CA ARG A 152 6.78 -7.02 24.70
C ARG A 152 5.27 -7.02 24.50
N ALA A 153 4.51 -6.37 25.39
CA ALA A 153 3.07 -6.23 25.25
C ALA A 153 2.70 -5.46 23.98
N GLY A 154 3.38 -4.35 23.72
CA GLY A 154 3.22 -3.55 22.50
C GLY A 154 3.52 -4.35 21.23
N LEU A 155 4.57 -5.17 21.24
CA LEU A 155 4.92 -6.04 20.14
C LEU A 155 3.84 -7.11 19.89
N GLN A 156 3.32 -7.75 20.94
CA GLN A 156 2.22 -8.71 20.82
C GLN A 156 0.98 -8.06 20.21
N LEU A 157 0.61 -6.86 20.67
CA LEU A 157 -0.50 -6.10 20.11
C LEU A 157 -0.25 -5.70 18.65
N SER A 158 1.01 -5.39 18.29
CA SER A 158 1.40 -5.05 16.92
C SER A 158 1.34 -6.24 15.97
N VAL A 159 1.75 -7.43 16.43
CA VAL A 159 1.61 -8.69 15.68
C VAL A 159 0.13 -9.01 15.46
N LEU A 160 -0.70 -8.92 16.50
CA LEU A 160 -2.15 -9.13 16.38
C LEU A 160 -2.77 -8.13 15.41
N SER A 161 -2.40 -6.85 15.50
CA SER A 161 -2.86 -5.81 14.58
C SER A 161 -2.40 -6.08 13.15
N GLY A 162 -1.16 -6.51 12.95
CA GLY A 162 -0.64 -6.94 11.65
C GLY A 162 -1.37 -8.15 11.05
N ILE A 163 -1.78 -9.11 11.87
CA ILE A 163 -2.63 -10.23 11.45
C ILE A 163 -4.01 -9.74 11.00
N THR A 164 -4.63 -8.80 11.75
CA THR A 164 -5.92 -8.23 11.34
C THR A 164 -5.83 -7.51 9.98
N LEU A 165 -4.76 -6.75 9.75
CA LEU A 165 -4.48 -6.12 8.46
C LEU A 165 -4.28 -7.15 7.34
N ALA A 166 -3.52 -8.23 7.58
CA ALA A 166 -3.30 -9.27 6.59
C ALA A 166 -4.60 -10.01 6.24
N PHE A 167 -5.43 -10.30 7.24
CA PHE A 167 -6.74 -10.92 7.03
C PHE A 167 -7.68 -10.02 6.23
N GLN A 168 -7.76 -8.74 6.60
CA GLN A 168 -8.54 -7.74 5.88
C GLN A 168 -8.06 -7.66 4.42
N ARG A 169 -6.76 -7.54 4.19
CA ARG A 169 -6.17 -7.49 2.85
C ARG A 169 -6.56 -8.71 2.01
N LYS A 170 -6.44 -9.90 2.59
CA LYS A 170 -6.87 -11.15 1.96
C LYS A 170 -8.34 -11.07 1.58
N GLN A 171 -9.20 -10.53 2.44
CA GLN A 171 -10.62 -10.36 2.17
C GLN A 171 -10.87 -9.37 1.01
N GLU A 172 -10.16 -8.24 0.92
CA GLU A 172 -10.32 -7.31 -0.22
C GLU A 172 -9.92 -7.98 -1.53
N LEU A 173 -8.76 -8.66 -1.55
CA LEU A 173 -8.25 -9.35 -2.73
C LEU A 173 -9.15 -10.53 -3.14
N SER A 174 -9.71 -11.26 -2.17
CA SER A 174 -10.59 -12.41 -2.40
C SER A 174 -12.04 -12.03 -2.71
N SER A 175 -12.45 -10.77 -2.45
CA SER A 175 -13.81 -10.29 -2.74
C SER A 175 -14.06 -10.01 -4.22
N ALA A 176 -12.98 -9.87 -5.00
CA ALA A 176 -13.08 -9.58 -6.41
C ALA A 176 -13.42 -10.84 -7.21
N ARG A 177 -14.33 -10.68 -8.19
CA ARG A 177 -14.87 -11.83 -8.92
C ARG A 177 -13.81 -12.45 -9.84
N PRO A 178 -13.86 -13.78 -10.06
CA PRO A 178 -13.01 -14.40 -11.04
C PRO A 178 -13.36 -13.92 -12.45
N VAL A 179 -12.33 -13.79 -13.27
CA VAL A 179 -12.44 -13.45 -14.69
C VAL A 179 -12.79 -14.71 -15.48
N LYS A 180 -13.90 -14.66 -16.23
CA LYS A 180 -14.35 -15.78 -17.09
C LYS A 180 -13.74 -15.74 -18.49
N GLN A 181 -13.36 -14.55 -18.96
CA GLN A 181 -12.82 -14.28 -20.30
C GLN A 181 -11.71 -13.26 -20.16
N ARG A 182 -10.66 -13.35 -20.99
CA ARG A 182 -9.52 -12.43 -20.98
C ARG A 182 -9.98 -10.97 -20.87
N GLU A 183 -9.49 -10.26 -19.86
CA GLU A 183 -9.87 -8.89 -19.54
C GLU A 183 -8.62 -8.01 -19.46
N VAL A 184 -8.61 -6.90 -20.21
CA VAL A 184 -7.51 -5.95 -20.22
C VAL A 184 -7.96 -4.67 -19.53
N VAL A 185 -7.17 -4.23 -18.55
CA VAL A 185 -7.47 -3.07 -17.71
C VAL A 185 -6.25 -2.18 -17.62
N CYS A 186 -6.42 -0.89 -17.88
CA CYS A 186 -5.37 0.10 -17.72
C CYS A 186 -5.51 0.82 -16.37
N VAL A 187 -4.38 1.09 -15.73
CA VAL A 187 -4.26 1.87 -14.50
C VAL A 187 -3.36 3.06 -14.78
N THR A 188 -3.86 4.27 -14.60
CA THR A 188 -3.11 5.50 -14.86
C THR A 188 -3.50 6.60 -13.88
N SER A 189 -2.62 7.58 -13.67
CA SER A 189 -2.96 8.82 -12.94
C SER A 189 -3.58 9.90 -13.85
N GLY A 190 -3.70 9.62 -15.15
CA GLY A 190 -4.37 10.50 -16.11
C GLY A 190 -3.41 11.38 -16.91
N ASN A 191 -3.95 12.42 -17.55
CA ASN A 191 -3.16 13.36 -18.34
C ASN A 191 -2.10 14.07 -17.48
N GLY A 192 -0.88 14.19 -18.01
CA GLY A 192 0.29 14.72 -17.29
C GLY A 192 1.12 13.66 -16.56
N SER A 193 0.68 12.40 -16.55
CA SER A 193 1.49 11.29 -16.06
C SER A 193 2.38 10.70 -17.16
N SER A 194 3.61 10.34 -16.79
CA SER A 194 4.57 9.67 -17.66
C SER A 194 4.38 8.15 -17.70
N ASP A 195 3.46 7.60 -16.91
CA ASP A 195 3.38 6.17 -16.65
C ASP A 195 1.93 5.67 -16.61
N ALA A 196 1.74 4.51 -17.23
CA ALA A 196 0.51 3.74 -17.14
C ALA A 196 0.83 2.24 -17.08
N ILE A 197 0.04 1.50 -16.31
CA ILE A 197 0.15 0.05 -16.23
C ILE A 197 -1.03 -0.55 -16.97
N VAL A 198 -0.76 -1.55 -17.80
CA VAL A 198 -1.77 -2.36 -18.46
C VAL A 198 -1.73 -3.72 -17.80
N VAL A 199 -2.82 -4.13 -17.17
CA VAL A 199 -2.96 -5.44 -16.56
C VAL A 199 -3.85 -6.29 -17.46
N VAL A 200 -3.25 -7.34 -18.03
CA VAL A 200 -3.93 -8.35 -18.82
C VAL A 200 -4.24 -9.53 -17.91
N THR A 201 -5.53 -9.76 -17.67
CA THR A 201 -6.00 -10.85 -16.82
C THR A 201 -6.57 -11.97 -17.68
N GLU A 202 -5.89 -13.12 -17.65
CA GLU A 202 -6.35 -14.36 -18.30
C GLU A 202 -7.46 -15.06 -17.49
N PRO A 203 -8.23 -15.97 -18.10
CA PRO A 203 -9.24 -16.75 -17.39
C PRO A 203 -8.64 -17.47 -16.17
N GLY A 204 -9.29 -17.34 -15.02
CA GLY A 204 -8.78 -17.83 -13.73
C GLY A 204 -8.14 -16.75 -12.84
N GLY A 205 -7.81 -15.59 -13.41
CA GLY A 205 -7.44 -14.39 -12.66
C GLY A 205 -8.65 -13.69 -12.03
N VAL A 206 -8.41 -12.50 -11.47
CA VAL A 206 -9.41 -11.72 -10.71
C VAL A 206 -9.66 -10.36 -11.36
N LYS A 207 -10.92 -9.91 -11.32
CA LYS A 207 -11.34 -8.63 -11.88
C LYS A 207 -10.70 -7.46 -11.14
N LEU A 208 -9.71 -6.83 -11.79
CA LEU A 208 -9.00 -5.68 -11.23
C LEU A 208 -9.94 -4.50 -10.94
N GLU A 209 -10.98 -4.36 -11.76
CA GLU A 209 -12.09 -3.46 -11.56
C GLU A 209 -12.79 -3.57 -10.18
N ASP A 210 -12.99 -4.80 -9.70
CA ASP A 210 -13.65 -5.06 -8.42
C ASP A 210 -12.69 -4.77 -7.26
N ILE A 211 -11.39 -5.02 -7.45
CA ILE A 211 -10.33 -4.62 -6.51
C ILE A 211 -10.26 -3.09 -6.42
N ALA A 212 -10.32 -2.39 -7.56
CA ALA A 212 -10.29 -0.93 -7.64
C ALA A 212 -11.47 -0.26 -6.93
N ALA A 213 -12.63 -0.90 -6.94
CA ALA A 213 -13.79 -0.44 -6.18
C ALA A 213 -13.62 -0.60 -4.65
N ALA A 214 -12.56 -1.31 -4.21
CA ALA A 214 -12.30 -1.66 -2.82
C ALA A 214 -13.55 -2.19 -2.12
N ARG A 215 -14.17 -3.23 -2.70
CA ARG A 215 -15.39 -3.87 -2.20
C ARG A 215 -15.22 -4.62 -0.89
N THR A 216 -14.44 -4.10 0.06
CA THR A 216 -14.50 -4.59 1.43
C THR A 216 -15.88 -4.30 1.97
N GLY A 217 -16.69 -5.36 2.08
CA GLY A 217 -17.93 -5.32 2.83
C GLY A 217 -17.65 -4.86 4.27
N ARG A 218 -18.71 -4.41 4.94
CA ARG A 218 -18.68 -4.08 6.37
C ARG A 218 -17.93 -5.18 7.13
N LEU A 219 -17.03 -4.81 8.05
CA LEU A 219 -16.47 -5.78 9.00
C LEU A 219 -17.63 -6.56 9.62
N GLY A 220 -17.52 -7.88 9.62
CA GLY A 220 -18.48 -8.71 10.32
C GLY A 220 -18.57 -8.30 11.79
N ILE A 221 -19.69 -8.60 12.45
CA ILE A 221 -19.89 -8.25 13.86
C ILE A 221 -18.74 -8.77 14.71
N VAL A 222 -18.36 -10.04 14.52
CA VAL A 222 -17.24 -10.69 15.22
C VAL A 222 -15.93 -9.94 14.98
N ALA A 223 -15.59 -9.63 13.73
CA ALA A 223 -14.37 -8.90 13.40
C ALA A 223 -14.37 -7.49 14.02
N SER A 224 -15.52 -6.81 14.03
CA SER A 224 -15.67 -5.49 14.66
C SER A 224 -15.46 -5.55 16.17
N VAL A 225 -16.00 -6.57 16.84
CA VAL A 225 -15.77 -6.80 18.28
C VAL A 225 -14.29 -7.06 18.55
N LEU A 226 -13.64 -7.92 17.76
CA LEU A 226 -12.21 -8.22 17.92
C LEU A 226 -11.32 -6.98 17.73
N VAL A 227 -11.57 -6.18 16.68
CA VAL A 227 -10.85 -4.92 16.44
C VAL A 227 -11.09 -3.92 17.57
N THR A 228 -12.31 -3.86 18.13
CA THR A 228 -12.63 -2.98 19.26
C THR A 228 -11.91 -3.42 20.53
N LEU A 229 -11.86 -4.72 20.83
CA LEU A 229 -11.08 -5.26 21.95
C LEU A 229 -9.58 -4.96 21.79
N LEU A 230 -9.07 -5.10 20.57
CA LEU A 230 -7.68 -4.77 20.26
C LEU A 230 -7.39 -3.28 20.45
N LEU A 231 -8.30 -2.39 20.03
CA LEU A 231 -8.20 -0.96 20.27
C LEU A 231 -8.22 -0.61 21.76
N MET A 232 -9.07 -1.28 22.55
CA MET A 232 -9.10 -1.12 24.02
C MET A 232 -7.78 -1.57 24.66
N ALA A 233 -7.22 -2.69 24.22
CA ALA A 233 -5.92 -3.17 24.71
C ALA A 233 -4.78 -2.17 24.40
N TRP A 234 -4.80 -1.57 23.21
CA TRP A 234 -3.89 -0.46 22.87
C TRP A 234 -4.09 0.76 23.77
N ALA A 235 -5.33 1.15 24.08
CA ALA A 235 -5.60 2.25 24.99
C ALA A 235 -5.03 1.98 26.40
N VAL A 236 -5.19 0.75 26.91
CA VAL A 236 -4.59 0.34 28.20
C VAL A 236 -3.06 0.41 28.14
N LEU A 237 -2.44 -0.01 27.04
CA LEU A 237 -0.99 0.10 26.86
C LEU A 237 -0.53 1.57 26.91
N LEU A 238 -1.24 2.47 26.21
CA LEU A 238 -0.93 3.91 26.21
C LEU A 238 -1.16 4.56 27.59
N LEU A 239 -2.20 4.16 28.32
CA LEU A 239 -2.40 4.62 29.70
C LEU A 239 -1.27 4.13 30.61
N THR A 240 -0.82 2.88 30.43
CA THR A 240 0.32 2.33 31.19
C THR A 240 1.63 3.06 30.87
N PHE A 241 1.81 3.57 29.65
CA PHE A 241 2.95 4.40 29.31
C PHE A 241 3.01 5.70 30.15
N THR A 242 1.85 6.30 30.47
CA THR A 242 1.80 7.54 31.26
C THR A 242 2.24 7.38 32.71
N THR A 243 2.27 6.15 33.24
CA THR A 243 2.70 5.86 34.61
C THR A 243 4.19 5.55 34.72
N LEU A 244 4.92 5.53 33.61
CA LEU A 244 6.35 5.28 33.58
C LEU A 244 7.15 6.47 34.13
N SER A 245 8.34 6.17 34.67
CA SER A 245 9.33 7.19 34.99
C SER A 245 9.79 7.89 33.70
N ALA A 246 10.31 9.12 33.82
CA ALA A 246 10.76 9.87 32.64
C ALA A 246 11.79 9.08 31.82
N VAL A 247 12.78 8.46 32.48
CA VAL A 247 13.83 7.66 31.82
C VAL A 247 13.22 6.45 31.09
N ASP A 248 12.33 5.71 31.75
CA ASP A 248 11.69 4.54 31.16
C ASP A 248 10.79 4.90 29.97
N ALA A 249 10.07 6.02 30.08
CA ALA A 249 9.22 6.53 29.00
C ALA A 249 10.05 6.90 27.76
N TRP A 250 11.21 7.55 27.95
CA TRP A 250 12.13 7.87 26.86
C TRP A 250 12.72 6.62 26.19
N CYS A 251 13.06 5.59 26.97
CA CYS A 251 13.49 4.30 26.41
C CYS A 251 12.40 3.70 25.51
N VAL A 252 11.15 3.67 25.97
CA VAL A 252 10.02 3.13 25.18
C VAL A 252 9.76 3.98 23.94
N LEU A 253 9.78 5.31 24.04
CA LEU A 253 9.64 6.19 22.88
C LEU A 253 10.73 5.95 21.84
N GLY A 254 11.97 5.70 22.25
CA GLY A 254 13.06 5.35 21.35
C GLY A 254 12.78 4.05 20.58
N VAL A 255 12.27 3.03 21.27
CA VAL A 255 11.87 1.75 20.64
C VAL A 255 10.70 1.95 19.65
N CYS A 256 9.70 2.75 20.02
CA CYS A 256 8.58 3.10 19.14
C CYS A 256 9.04 3.88 17.90
N ALA A 257 9.95 4.84 18.08
CA ALA A 257 10.49 5.66 16.99
C ALA A 257 11.23 4.79 15.95
N LEU A 258 11.95 3.76 16.39
CA LEU A 258 12.52 2.76 15.48
C LEU A 258 11.45 2.04 14.66
N GLY A 259 10.32 1.69 15.29
CA GLY A 259 9.18 1.08 14.61
C GLY A 259 8.53 1.99 13.56
N THR A 260 8.32 3.27 13.88
CA THR A 260 7.81 4.23 12.89
C THR A 260 8.83 4.53 11.79
N ALA A 261 10.12 4.57 12.10
CA ALA A 261 11.17 4.70 11.08
C ALA A 261 11.13 3.51 10.11
N HIS A 262 10.93 2.28 10.62
CA HIS A 262 10.74 1.10 9.79
C HIS A 262 9.43 1.15 8.98
N ALA A 263 8.32 1.56 9.58
CA ALA A 263 7.06 1.75 8.84
C ALA A 263 7.19 2.80 7.73
N THR A 264 7.95 3.87 7.96
CA THR A 264 8.27 4.90 6.97
C THR A 264 9.15 4.33 5.85
N TYR A 265 10.16 3.55 6.21
CA TYR A 265 10.98 2.82 5.24
C TYR A 265 10.11 1.92 4.37
N LEU A 266 9.22 1.13 4.98
CA LEU A 266 8.28 0.28 4.24
C LEU A 266 7.41 1.12 3.30
N ALA A 267 6.76 2.16 3.80
CA ALA A 267 5.90 3.03 3.00
C ALA A 267 6.62 3.67 1.79
N ARG A 268 7.95 3.85 1.87
CA ARG A 268 8.78 4.36 0.77
C ARG A 268 9.35 3.27 -0.12
N THR A 269 9.40 2.03 0.33
CA THR A 269 10.00 0.93 -0.43
C THR A 269 9.02 0.38 -1.47
N TRP A 270 9.45 0.41 -2.72
CA TRP A 270 8.71 -0.16 -3.84
C TRP A 270 8.69 -1.69 -3.76
N ARG A 271 7.53 -2.30 -3.96
CA ARG A 271 7.40 -3.75 -4.17
C ARG A 271 6.77 -4.06 -5.52
N GLY A 272 7.35 -5.03 -6.22
CA GLY A 272 6.77 -5.58 -7.44
C GLY A 272 5.40 -6.23 -7.16
N ALA A 273 4.66 -6.50 -8.23
CA ALA A 273 3.29 -7.04 -8.15
C ALA A 273 3.20 -8.33 -7.30
N VAL A 274 4.22 -9.19 -7.38
CA VAL A 274 4.36 -10.42 -6.57
C VAL A 274 4.36 -10.14 -5.07
N GLY A 275 5.14 -9.13 -4.64
CA GLY A 275 5.20 -8.72 -3.24
C GLY A 275 3.89 -8.10 -2.71
N LEU A 276 2.98 -7.70 -3.60
CA LEU A 276 1.64 -7.19 -3.27
C LEU A 276 0.57 -8.30 -3.24
N GLY A 277 0.95 -9.55 -3.56
CA GLY A 277 0.05 -10.71 -3.62
C GLY A 277 -0.46 -11.02 -5.02
N PHE A 278 -0.16 -10.22 -6.04
CA PHE A 278 -0.49 -10.59 -7.42
C PHE A 278 0.45 -11.68 -7.91
N LYS A 279 -0.11 -12.83 -8.27
CA LYS A 279 0.62 -13.86 -8.99
C LYS A 279 0.67 -13.46 -10.47
N CYS A 280 1.42 -12.41 -10.78
CA CYS A 280 1.68 -12.02 -12.16
C CYS A 280 2.57 -13.09 -12.79
N ALA A 281 2.07 -13.71 -13.85
CA ALA A 281 2.81 -14.69 -14.61
C ALA A 281 3.79 -13.94 -15.53
N GLU A 282 5.06 -14.01 -15.14
CA GLU A 282 6.22 -14.25 -16.00
C GLU A 282 6.65 -13.24 -17.07
N GLN A 283 5.84 -12.27 -17.53
CA GLN A 283 6.28 -11.37 -18.61
C GLN A 283 5.95 -9.90 -18.34
N LYS A 284 7.00 -9.06 -18.33
CA LYS A 284 6.90 -7.61 -18.27
C LYS A 284 7.30 -7.05 -19.62
N THR A 285 6.33 -6.66 -20.44
CA THR A 285 6.61 -5.90 -21.66
C THR A 285 6.55 -4.42 -21.31
N VAL A 286 7.60 -3.66 -21.61
CA VAL A 286 7.63 -2.22 -21.38
C VAL A 286 7.70 -1.54 -22.72
N VAL A 287 6.71 -0.71 -23.01
CA VAL A 287 6.67 0.15 -24.18
C VAL A 287 6.95 1.57 -23.71
N HIS A 288 7.99 2.20 -24.25
CA HIS A 288 8.32 3.58 -23.95
C HIS A 288 8.51 4.36 -25.24
N ALA A 289 7.92 5.55 -25.31
CA ALA A 289 8.24 6.51 -26.37
C ALA A 289 8.22 7.94 -25.84
N ASP A 290 9.11 8.78 -26.38
CA ASP A 290 9.20 10.21 -26.06
C ASP A 290 7.94 10.99 -26.43
N LYS A 291 7.16 10.47 -27.39
CA LYS A 291 5.87 11.02 -27.82
C LYS A 291 4.76 10.11 -27.33
N VAL A 292 3.83 10.69 -26.56
CA VAL A 292 2.68 9.98 -26.00
C VAL A 292 1.88 9.27 -27.08
N MET A 293 1.63 9.92 -28.23
CA MET A 293 0.90 9.30 -29.35
C MET A 293 1.60 8.03 -29.88
N THR A 294 2.93 8.09 -30.03
CA THR A 294 3.73 6.94 -30.48
C THR A 294 3.71 5.82 -29.45
N ALA A 295 3.73 6.15 -28.15
CA ALA A 295 3.59 5.15 -27.08
C ALA A 295 2.22 4.47 -27.12
N LEU A 296 1.14 5.23 -27.37
CA LEU A 296 -0.22 4.69 -27.49
C LEU A 296 -0.37 3.80 -28.73
N MET A 297 0.18 4.20 -29.88
CA MET A 297 0.20 3.39 -31.09
C MET A 297 0.98 2.09 -30.89
N ALA A 298 2.16 2.17 -30.26
CA ALA A 298 2.96 0.99 -29.95
C ALA A 298 2.28 0.07 -28.92
N ALA A 299 1.53 0.63 -27.96
CA ALA A 299 0.76 -0.15 -27.02
C ALA A 299 -0.44 -0.87 -27.67
N GLU A 300 -1.08 -0.24 -28.65
CA GLU A 300 -2.12 -0.86 -29.49
C GLU A 300 -1.57 -2.03 -30.33
N GLU A 301 -0.29 -1.99 -30.70
CA GLU A 301 0.37 -3.11 -31.38
C GLU A 301 0.69 -4.28 -30.44
N VAL A 302 0.87 -4.02 -29.14
CA VAL A 302 1.10 -5.07 -28.13
C VAL A 302 -0.21 -5.71 -27.69
N GLU A 303 -1.21 -4.90 -27.37
CA GLU A 303 -2.56 -5.37 -27.00
C GLU A 303 -3.62 -4.49 -27.66
N ASP A 304 -4.49 -5.14 -28.44
CA ASP A 304 -5.56 -4.47 -29.18
C ASP A 304 -6.54 -3.74 -28.25
N GLY A 305 -6.91 -2.52 -28.62
CA GLY A 305 -7.81 -1.63 -27.88
C GLY A 305 -7.16 -0.82 -26.75
N VAL A 306 -5.94 -1.14 -26.30
CA VAL A 306 -5.30 -0.43 -25.16
C VAL A 306 -5.02 1.03 -25.49
N GLY A 307 -4.45 1.28 -26.66
CA GLY A 307 -4.16 2.62 -27.14
C GLY A 307 -5.45 3.42 -27.34
N LEU A 308 -6.47 2.81 -27.94
CA LEU A 308 -7.80 3.42 -28.13
C LEU A 308 -8.47 3.81 -26.80
N ALA A 309 -8.40 2.95 -25.79
CA ALA A 309 -9.00 3.20 -24.47
C ALA A 309 -8.28 4.32 -23.69
N LEU A 310 -6.97 4.46 -23.88
CA LEU A 310 -6.14 5.47 -23.23
C LEU A 310 -6.08 6.80 -23.99
N LEU A 311 -6.38 6.80 -25.29
CA LEU A 311 -6.37 7.96 -26.15
C LEU A 311 -7.16 9.15 -25.59
N PRO A 312 -8.44 9.03 -25.18
CA PRO A 312 -9.20 10.16 -24.63
C PRO A 312 -8.67 10.64 -23.27
N VAL A 313 -7.90 9.81 -22.55
CA VAL A 313 -7.35 10.16 -21.23
C VAL A 313 -6.11 11.02 -21.36
N PHE A 314 -5.22 10.73 -22.30
CA PHE A 314 -3.99 11.47 -22.52
C PHE A 314 -4.13 12.59 -23.57
N PHE A 315 -5.06 12.43 -24.52
CA PHE A 315 -5.35 13.40 -25.58
C PHE A 315 -6.86 13.72 -25.62
N PRO A 316 -7.36 14.59 -24.73
CA PRO A 316 -8.75 15.03 -24.77
C PRO A 316 -9.05 16.03 -25.91
N GLY A 317 -8.02 16.49 -26.62
CA GLY A 317 -8.12 17.46 -27.73
C GLY A 317 -8.26 16.81 -29.11
N PRO A 318 -8.42 17.63 -30.17
CA PRO A 318 -8.48 17.14 -31.54
C PRO A 318 -7.14 16.51 -31.94
N LEU A 319 -7.23 15.39 -32.66
CA LEU A 319 -6.08 14.69 -33.20
C LEU A 319 -5.61 15.36 -34.49
N ARG A 320 -4.36 15.11 -34.87
CA ARG A 320 -3.87 15.54 -36.18
C ARG A 320 -4.50 14.66 -37.26
N PRO A 321 -4.72 15.16 -38.49
CA PRO A 321 -5.37 14.38 -39.56
C PRO A 321 -4.72 13.02 -39.81
N LYS A 322 -3.38 12.96 -39.79
CA LYS A 322 -2.62 11.70 -39.96
C LYS A 322 -2.80 10.70 -38.80
N GLU A 323 -2.99 11.21 -37.59
CA GLU A 323 -3.22 10.37 -36.40
C GLU A 323 -4.66 9.86 -36.42
N GLU A 324 -5.60 10.71 -36.81
CA GLU A 324 -7.01 10.36 -36.97
C GLU A 324 -7.23 9.27 -38.04
N GLU A 325 -6.59 9.41 -39.20
CA GLU A 325 -6.59 8.36 -40.24
C GLU A 325 -6.07 7.01 -39.71
N TRP A 326 -5.02 7.02 -38.89
CA TRP A 326 -4.45 5.81 -38.30
C TRP A 326 -5.42 5.13 -37.32
N TRP A 327 -6.06 5.91 -36.43
CA TRP A 327 -7.01 5.38 -35.45
C TRP A 327 -8.32 4.93 -36.10
N GLU A 328 -8.83 5.63 -37.11
CA GLU A 328 -10.04 5.23 -37.84
C GLU A 328 -9.83 3.93 -38.64
N ALA A 329 -8.65 3.75 -39.25
CA ALA A 329 -8.31 2.48 -39.89
C ALA A 329 -8.34 1.30 -38.89
N ARG A 330 -7.88 1.52 -37.65
CA ARG A 330 -7.88 0.51 -36.58
C ARG A 330 -9.28 0.21 -36.05
N LYS A 331 -10.09 1.25 -35.81
CA LYS A 331 -11.50 1.11 -35.39
C LYS A 331 -12.33 0.34 -36.44
N GLY A 332 -12.05 0.56 -37.72
CA GLY A 332 -12.67 -0.16 -38.83
C GLY A 332 -12.34 -1.66 -38.81
N ALA A 333 -11.08 -2.01 -38.54
CA ALA A 333 -10.62 -3.40 -38.44
C ALA A 333 -11.23 -4.13 -37.23
N ALA A 334 -11.29 -3.49 -36.05
CA ALA A 334 -11.84 -4.08 -34.83
C ALA A 334 -13.35 -4.39 -34.88
N LYS A 335 -14.12 -3.73 -35.76
CA LYS A 335 -15.56 -4.01 -35.99
C LYS A 335 -15.82 -5.18 -36.94
N SER A 336 -14.80 -5.67 -37.63
CA SER A 336 -14.92 -6.71 -38.67
C SER A 336 -14.57 -8.13 -38.18
N VAL A 337 -14.24 -8.26 -36.90
CA VAL A 337 -13.94 -9.51 -36.17
C VAL A 337 -15.01 -9.75 -35.11
#